data_AF-A0A1M5U080-F1
#
_entry.id   AF-A0A1M5U080-F1
#
_cell.length_a   1.000
_cell.length_b   1.000
_cell.length_c   1.000
_cell.angle_alpha   90.00
_cell.angle_beta   90.00
_cell.angle_gamma   90.00
#
_symmetry.space_group_name_H-M   'P 1'
#
loop_
_entity.id
_entity.type
_entity.pdbx_description
1 polymer ?
#
loop_
_entity_poly.entity_id
_entity_poly.type
_entity_poly.pdbx_seq_one_letter_code
_entity_poly.pdbx_strand_id
1 'polypeptide(L)'
;MTPTTTHDKLVRLRDLILEERHHASHLDMAMLEAVTREKEELVNQLGFAKELDPADRQLAEQIRRENRRNAFLFRTTLGWIRETMEFFGRRTVTSTYAKDAGEIPAQVNGRLLSGRI
;
A
#
# COMPACT_ATOMS: atom_id res chain seq x y z
N MET A 1 26.61 0.18 0.63
CA MET A 1 27.37 -1.07 0.88
C MET A 1 26.42 -2.22 0.60
N THR A 2 26.78 -3.15 -0.29
CA THR A 2 25.95 -4.33 -0.58
C THR A 2 25.97 -5.25 0.64
N PRO A 3 24.82 -5.59 1.24
CA PRO A 3 24.78 -6.43 2.45
C PRO A 3 25.33 -7.82 2.13
N THR A 4 26.42 -8.20 2.80
CA THR A 4 27.21 -9.38 2.46
C THR A 4 26.73 -10.61 3.25
N THR A 5 26.17 -10.40 4.44
CA THR A 5 25.67 -11.48 5.31
C THR A 5 24.14 -11.51 5.38
N THR A 6 23.56 -12.66 5.75
CA THR A 6 22.11 -12.80 6.00
C THR A 6 21.63 -11.84 7.09
N HIS A 7 22.43 -11.64 8.13
CA HIS A 7 22.17 -10.67 9.20
C HIS A 7 22.05 -9.25 8.65
N ASP A 8 23.02 -8.79 7.85
CA ASP A 8 23.00 -7.44 7.28
C ASP A 8 21.78 -7.21 6.40
N LYS A 9 21.36 -8.24 5.66
CA LYS A 9 20.13 -8.19 4.86
C LYS A 9 18.91 -8.05 5.75
N LEU A 10 18.80 -8.79 6.85
CA LEU A 10 17.69 -8.65 7.80
C LEU A 10 17.68 -7.27 8.47
N VAL A 11 18.85 -6.73 8.82
CA VAL A 11 18.96 -5.37 9.36
C VAL A 11 18.47 -4.36 8.33
N ARG A 12 18.92 -4.45 7.08
CA ARG A 12 18.45 -3.57 6.00
C ARG A 12 16.95 -3.72 5.75
N LEU A 13 16.41 -4.95 5.82
CA LEU A 13 14.98 -5.20 5.67
C LEU A 13 14.17 -4.48 6.76
N ARG A 14 14.63 -4.54 8.01
CA ARG A 14 13.99 -3.83 9.12
C ARG A 14 14.00 -2.33 8.86
N ASP A 15 15.13 -1.78 8.44
CA ASP A 15 15.26 -0.34 8.20
C ASP A 15 14.35 0.11 7.04
N LEU A 16 14.28 -0.67 5.95
CA LEU A 16 13.36 -0.42 4.84
C LEU A 16 11.88 -0.44 5.27
N ILE A 17 11.49 -1.32 6.20
CA ILE A 17 10.12 -1.34 6.74
C ILE A 17 9.81 -0.08 7.56
N LEU A 18 10.80 0.49 8.25
CA LEU A 18 10.64 1.74 8.98
C LEU A 18 10.59 2.95 8.02
N GLU A 19 11.46 2.97 7.00
CA GLU A 19 11.44 3.96 5.92
C GLU A 19 10.10 3.94 5.17
N GLU A 20 9.58 2.75 4.85
CA GLU A 20 8.28 2.56 4.21
C GLU A 20 7.15 3.22 5.02
N ARG A 21 7.15 3.05 6.35
CA ARG A 21 6.16 3.69 7.22
C ARG A 21 6.27 5.21 7.16
N HIS A 22 7.49 5.72 7.20
CA HIS A 22 7.74 7.16 7.13
C HIS A 22 7.19 7.73 5.82
N HIS A 23 7.54 7.16 4.67
CA HIS A 23 7.03 7.62 3.37
C HIS A 23 5.51 7.44 3.22
N ALA A 24 4.95 6.34 3.74
CA ALA A 24 3.51 6.10 3.76
C ALA A 24 2.75 7.18 4.53
N SER A 25 3.27 7.61 5.68
CA SER A 25 2.65 8.65 6.49
C SER A 25 2.68 10.04 5.83
N HIS A 26 3.66 10.28 4.95
CA HIS A 26 3.79 11.53 4.19
C HIS A 26 3.18 11.47 2.79
N LEU A 27 2.57 10.34 2.40
CA LEU A 27 2.03 10.10 1.05
C LEU A 27 3.05 10.33 -0.07
N ASP A 28 4.33 10.09 0.21
CA ASP A 28 5.41 10.19 -0.77
C ASP A 28 5.46 8.92 -1.62
N MET A 29 4.62 8.89 -2.66
CA MET A 29 4.43 7.70 -3.51
C MET A 29 5.69 7.29 -4.27
N ALA A 30 6.52 8.26 -4.68
CA ALA A 30 7.74 7.98 -5.42
C ALA A 30 8.76 7.25 -4.55
N MET A 31 8.97 7.74 -3.32
CA MET A 31 9.87 7.07 -2.37
C MET A 31 9.29 5.76 -1.87
N LEU A 32 7.97 5.67 -1.70
CA LEU A 32 7.31 4.42 -1.31
C LEU A 32 7.50 3.32 -2.36
N GLU A 33 7.40 3.65 -3.65
CA GLU A 33 7.67 2.72 -4.74
C GLU A 33 9.13 2.26 -4.75
N ALA A 34 10.08 3.19 -4.58
CA ALA A 34 11.50 2.89 -4.51
C ALA A 34 11.84 1.93 -3.35
N VAL A 35 11.33 2.21 -2.15
CA VAL A 35 11.51 1.37 -0.96
C VAL A 35 10.85 0.01 -1.13
N THR A 36 9.66 -0.04 -1.75
CA THR A 36 8.96 -1.31 -2.01
C THR A 36 9.77 -2.19 -2.96
N ARG A 37 10.34 -1.62 -4.01
CA ARG A 37 11.20 -2.36 -4.95
C ARG A 37 12.45 -2.91 -4.28
N GLU A 38 13.15 -2.10 -3.50
CA GLU A 38 14.34 -2.55 -2.75
C GLU A 38 13.97 -3.67 -1.75
N LYS A 39 12.82 -3.55 -1.09
CA LYS A 39 12.29 -4.57 -0.18
C LYS A 39 12.00 -5.89 -0.89
N GLU A 40 11.38 -5.86 -2.07
CA GLU A 40 11.10 -7.06 -2.87
C GLU A 40 12.38 -7.77 -3.31
N GLU A 41 13.36 -7.02 -3.82
CA GLU A 41 14.67 -7.57 -4.19
C GLU A 41 15.34 -8.26 -3.00
N LEU A 42 15.29 -7.64 -1.83
CA LEU A 42 15.94 -8.13 -0.63
C LEU A 42 15.20 -9.34 -0.02
N VAL A 43 13.87 -9.36 -0.07
CA VAL A 43 13.06 -10.53 0.31
C VAL A 43 13.34 -11.72 -0.62
N ASN A 44 13.44 -11.49 -1.93
CA ASN A 44 13.79 -12.53 -2.88
C ASN A 44 15.17 -13.12 -2.60
N GLN A 45 16.15 -12.29 -2.26
CA GLN A 45 17.48 -12.75 -1.86
C GLN A 45 17.47 -13.56 -0.55
N LEU A 46 16.64 -13.14 0.42
CA LEU A 46 16.50 -13.83 1.71
C LEU A 46 15.71 -15.15 1.59
N GLY A 47 14.82 -15.28 0.61
CA GLY A 47 14.03 -16.50 0.37
C GLY A 47 14.86 -17.74 0.06
N PHE A 48 16.11 -17.58 -0.36
CA PHE A 48 17.05 -18.68 -0.59
C PHE A 48 17.77 -19.16 0.69
N ALA A 49 17.72 -18.38 1.78
CA ALA A 49 18.37 -18.74 3.04
C ALA A 49 17.47 -19.71 3.83
N LYS A 50 17.82 -21.00 3.82
CA LYS A 50 17.02 -22.07 4.44
C LYS A 50 17.07 -22.11 5.97
N GLU A 51 18.11 -21.57 6.59
CA GLU A 51 18.28 -21.53 8.04
C GLU A 51 18.65 -20.12 8.50
N LEU A 52 17.84 -19.58 9.42
CA LEU A 52 18.20 -18.38 10.18
C LEU A 52 19.00 -18.77 11.41
N ASP A 53 20.06 -18.02 11.66
CA ASP A 53 20.81 -18.07 12.91
C ASP A 53 19.84 -17.82 14.09
N PRO A 54 19.93 -18.59 15.20
CA PRO A 54 19.22 -18.29 16.43
C PRO A 54 19.30 -16.83 16.89
N ALA A 55 20.43 -16.15 16.66
CA ALA A 55 20.63 -14.74 17.00
C ALA A 55 19.70 -13.81 16.19
N ASP A 56 19.35 -14.20 14.96
CA ASP A 56 18.53 -13.40 14.04
C ASP A 56 17.03 -13.58 14.26
N ARG A 57 16.61 -14.57 15.09
CA ARG A 57 15.20 -14.84 15.35
C ARG A 57 14.48 -13.65 15.98
N GLN A 58 15.13 -12.95 16.91
CA GLN A 58 14.56 -11.76 17.52
C GLN A 58 14.34 -10.64 16.50
N LEU A 59 15.31 -10.45 15.59
CA LEU A 59 15.23 -9.47 14.52
C LEU A 59 14.11 -9.83 13.52
N ALA A 60 14.00 -11.09 13.13
CA ALA A 60 12.92 -11.57 12.26
C ALA A 60 11.53 -11.37 12.88
N GLU A 61 11.40 -11.55 14.20
CA GLU A 61 10.15 -11.31 14.90
C GLU A 61 9.78 -9.82 14.95
N GLN A 62 10.77 -8.95 15.16
CA GLN A 62 10.59 -7.50 15.06
C GLN A 62 10.13 -7.10 13.65
N ILE A 63 10.79 -7.61 12.61
CA ILE A 63 10.42 -7.38 11.20
C ILE A 63 8.96 -7.78 10.94
N ARG A 64 8.54 -8.96 11.40
CA ARG A 64 7.15 -9.43 11.24
C ARG A 64 6.15 -8.50 11.93
N ARG A 65 6.47 -8.03 13.14
CA ARG A 65 5.63 -7.13 13.92
C ARG A 65 5.48 -5.78 13.23
N GLU A 66 6.58 -5.20 12.76
CA GLU A 66 6.58 -3.92 12.08
C GLU A 66 5.88 -3.99 10.71
N ASN A 67 6.08 -5.08 9.97
CA ASN A 67 5.37 -5.30 8.71
C ASN A 67 3.85 -5.43 8.91
N ARG A 68 3.41 -6.12 9.97
CA ARG A 68 1.98 -6.20 10.32
C ARG A 68 1.39 -4.82 10.66
N ARG A 69 2.16 -3.98 11.35
CA ARG A 69 1.76 -2.59 11.64
C ARG A 69 1.63 -1.76 10.36
N ASN A 70 2.57 -1.88 9.43
CA ASN A 70 2.49 -1.19 8.14
C ASN A 70 1.28 -1.66 7.32
N ALA A 71 1.03 -2.98 7.26
CA ALA A 71 -0.16 -3.53 6.60
C ALA A 71 -1.47 -2.97 7.18
N PHE A 72 -1.55 -2.82 8.51
CA PHE A 72 -2.70 -2.19 9.17
C PHE A 72 -2.85 -0.71 8.79
N LEU A 73 -1.75 0.05 8.76
CA LEU A 73 -1.75 1.44 8.32
C LEU A 73 -2.29 1.55 6.89
N PHE A 74 -1.74 0.78 5.95
CA PHE A 74 -2.18 0.79 4.56
C PHE A 74 -3.65 0.44 4.40
N ARG A 75 -4.12 -0.61 5.08
CA ARG A 75 -5.53 -1.01 5.05
C ARG A 75 -6.44 0.12 5.54
N THR A 76 -6.07 0.77 6.64
CA THR A 76 -6.87 1.85 7.22
C THR A 76 -6.89 3.07 6.29
N THR A 77 -5.73 3.47 5.76
CA THR A 77 -5.63 4.62 4.84
C THR A 77 -6.38 4.38 3.54
N LEU A 78 -6.29 3.19 2.93
CA LEU A 78 -7.04 2.85 1.72
C LEU A 78 -8.56 2.80 1.97
N GLY A 79 -8.97 2.31 3.14
CA GLY A 79 -10.37 2.38 3.58
C GLY A 79 -10.87 3.81 3.65
N TRP A 80 -10.11 4.69 4.28
CA TRP A 80 -10.43 6.11 4.38
C TRP A 80 -10.49 6.82 3.02
N ILE A 81 -9.56 6.52 2.11
CA ILE A 81 -9.58 7.04 0.73
C ILE A 81 -10.86 6.59 0.01
N ARG A 82 -11.22 5.30 0.12
CA ARG A 82 -12.45 4.77 -0.48
C ARG A 82 -13.71 5.46 0.05
N GLU A 83 -13.84 5.59 1.37
CA GLU A 83 -14.98 6.28 2.00
C GLU A 83 -15.06 7.75 1.53
N THR A 84 -13.91 8.41 1.43
CA THR A 84 -13.81 9.79 0.93
C THR A 84 -14.26 9.90 -0.54
N MET A 85 -13.86 8.96 -1.39
CA MET A 85 -14.32 8.91 -2.79
C MET A 85 -15.83 8.64 -2.89
N GLU A 86 -16.37 7.74 -2.07
CA GLU A 86 -17.82 7.49 -2.02
C GLU A 86 -18.59 8.74 -1.58
N PHE A 87 -18.06 9.50 -0.61
CA PHE A 87 -18.64 10.76 -0.17
C PHE A 87 -18.65 11.82 -1.28
N PHE A 88 -17.53 12.02 -1.99
CA PHE A 88 -17.47 12.96 -3.12
C PHE A 88 -18.34 12.49 -4.29
N GLY A 89 -18.35 11.20 -4.60
CA GLY A 89 -19.20 10.62 -5.64
C GLY A 89 -20.69 10.92 -5.43
N ARG A 90 -21.17 10.90 -4.18
CA ARG A 90 -22.55 11.27 -3.84
C ARG A 90 -22.86 12.77 -4.04
N ARG A 91 -21.86 13.65 -3.91
CA ARG A 91 -22.03 15.11 -4.08
C ARG A 91 -21.89 15.57 -5.53
N THR A 92 -21.15 14.83 -6.37
CA THR A 92 -20.96 15.15 -7.80
C THR A 92 -22.18 14.77 -8.64
N VAL A 93 -23.13 13.99 -8.10
CA VAL A 93 -24.45 13.82 -8.71
C VAL A 93 -25.20 15.14 -8.56
N THR A 94 -25.01 16.03 -9.54
CA THR A 94 -25.93 17.16 -9.71
C THR A 94 -27.27 16.54 -10.03
N SER A 95 -28.18 16.54 -9.05
CA SER A 95 -29.57 16.15 -9.28
C SER A 95 -30.14 17.17 -10.26
N THR A 96 -30.11 16.84 -11.56
CA THR A 96 -30.73 17.67 -12.58
C THR A 96 -32.24 17.48 -12.45
N TYR A 97 -32.92 18.53 -12.01
CA TYR A 97 -34.38 18.59 -12.08
C TYR A 97 -34.81 18.49 -13.54
N ALA A 98 -35.55 17.44 -13.87
CA ALA A 98 -36.22 17.35 -15.17
C ALA A 98 -37.35 18.40 -15.23
N LYS A 99 -37.75 18.79 -16.45
CA LYS A 99 -38.70 19.90 -16.73
C LYS A 99 -40.11 19.68 -16.13
N ASP A 100 -40.35 18.49 -15.59
CA ASP A 100 -41.55 17.93 -14.98
C ASP A 100 -41.38 17.65 -13.46
N ALA A 101 -40.32 18.17 -12.82
CA ALA A 101 -40.02 18.01 -11.39
C ALA A 101 -39.82 16.54 -10.92
N GLY A 102 -39.48 15.64 -11.85
CA GLY A 102 -39.00 14.31 -11.52
C GLY A 102 -37.50 14.31 -11.21
N GLU A 103 -37.11 13.65 -10.11
CA GLU A 103 -35.70 13.39 -9.79
C GLU A 103 -35.25 12.11 -10.52
N ILE A 104 -34.31 12.23 -11.46
CA ILE A 104 -33.73 11.07 -12.16
C ILE A 104 -32.36 10.79 -11.53
N PRO A 105 -32.15 9.65 -10.86
CA PRO A 105 -30.83 9.28 -10.36
C PRO A 105 -29.90 9.00 -11.55
N ALA A 106 -28.82 9.78 -11.67
CA ALA A 106 -27.78 9.50 -12.65
C ALA A 106 -27.07 8.20 -12.25
N GLN A 107 -27.44 7.10 -12.90
CA GLN A 107 -26.95 5.77 -12.58
C GLN A 107 -25.49 5.64 -13.05
N VAL A 108 -24.53 5.68 -12.12
CA VAL A 108 -23.16 5.26 -12.39
C VAL A 108 -23.11 3.74 -12.25
N ASN A 109 -23.33 3.02 -13.36
CA ASN A 109 -23.02 1.60 -13.43
C ASN A 109 -22.29 1.28 -14.74
N GLY A 110 -20.95 1.17 -14.61
CA GLY A 110 -20.08 0.24 -15.33
C GLY A 110 -20.09 0.30 -16.85
N ARG A 111 -19.08 0.95 -17.44
CA ARG A 111 -18.18 0.43 -18.49
C ARG A 111 -17.43 1.58 -19.19
N LEU A 112 -16.37 2.08 -18.55
CA LEU A 112 -15.48 3.10 -19.15
C LEU A 112 -14.39 2.52 -20.08
N LEU A 113 -14.39 1.21 -20.34
CA LEU A 113 -13.47 0.58 -21.30
C LEU A 113 -14.19 -0.44 -22.15
N SER A 114 -14.67 -0.02 -23.31
CA SER A 114 -15.03 -0.88 -24.43
C SER A 114 -15.05 -0.03 -25.70
N GLY A 115 -13.90 0.56 -26.03
CA GLY A 115 -13.68 1.11 -27.35
C GLY A 115 -13.74 -0.01 -28.39
N ARG A 116 -14.57 0.17 -29.41
CA ARG A 116 -14.29 -0.35 -30.75
C ARG A 116 -14.26 0.87 -31.66
N ILE A 117 -13.14 1.00 -32.36
CA ILE A 117 -13.01 1.77 -33.60
C ILE A 117 -14.02 1.22 -34.60
#